data_AF-A0A0K8SEZ2-F1
#
_entry.id   AF-A0A0K8SEZ2-F1
#
_cell.length_a   1.000
_cell.length_b   1.000
_cell.length_c   1.000
_cell.angle_alpha   90.00
_cell.angle_beta   90.00
_cell.angle_gamma   90.00
#
_symmetry.space_group_name_H-M   'P 1'
#
loop_
_entity.id
_entity.type
_entity.pdbx_description
1 polymer ?
#
loop_
_entity_poly.entity_id
_entity_poly.type
_entity_poly.pdbx_seq_one_letter_code
_entity_poly.pdbx_strand_id
1 'polypeptide(L)'
;AFLCAILMSTVPIYWNNWDEASVCELGQVLPRYYMTAVLLPAFLVIWAVMIVIYTRIWHEAVMQAEKLRRNNVFANCRPSFQVVLLVMGCFTACWLPFLAVTSAQAAGYRDHISSSVYKAVLSLALSSSALNPLIYAWKNAEFKETVRVLLKCRDKKQLATVVTVAGSKNISKGNPPQTPV
;
A
#
# COMPACT_ATOMS: atom_id res chain seq x y z
N ALA A 1 15.15 -6.87 5.36
CA ALA A 1 13.67 -6.81 5.31
C ALA A 1 13.04 -8.16 5.66
N PHE A 2 13.23 -9.22 4.86
CA PHE A 2 12.63 -10.54 5.12
C PHE A 2 13.01 -11.15 6.46
N LEU A 3 14.29 -11.10 6.86
CA LEU A 3 14.73 -11.62 8.15
C LEU A 3 14.06 -10.93 9.34
N CYS A 4 13.96 -9.60 9.33
CA CYS A 4 13.25 -8.83 10.36
C CYS A 4 11.77 -9.21 10.42
N ALA A 5 11.12 -9.41 9.27
CA ALA A 5 9.72 -9.82 9.22
C ALA A 5 9.50 -11.22 9.79
N ILE A 6 10.38 -12.18 9.45
CA ILE A 6 10.33 -13.54 9.98
C ILE A 6 10.51 -13.53 11.50
N LEU A 7 11.53 -12.82 12.00
CA LEU A 7 11.79 -12.71 13.43
C LEU A 7 10.56 -12.17 14.17
N MET A 8 10.00 -11.04 13.72
CA MET A 8 8.81 -10.40 14.30
C MET A 8 7.55 -11.27 14.20
N SER A 9 7.44 -12.12 13.19
CA SER A 9 6.29 -13.02 13.00
C SER A 9 6.39 -14.29 13.85
N THR A 10 7.60 -14.70 14.24
CA THR A 10 7.83 -15.87 15.09
C THR A 10 7.71 -15.58 16.58
N VAL A 11 7.90 -14.33 17.03
CA VAL A 11 7.81 -14.00 18.47
C VAL A 11 6.45 -14.39 19.09
N PRO A 12 5.29 -14.15 18.44
CA PRO A 12 4.00 -14.59 18.96
C PRO A 12 3.82 -16.11 19.06
N ILE A 13 4.66 -16.92 18.42
CA ILE A 13 4.59 -18.39 18.54
C ILE A 13 5.06 -18.82 19.94
N TYR A 14 6.06 -18.15 20.48
CA TYR A 14 6.67 -18.47 21.78
C TYR A 14 6.14 -17.59 22.92
N TRP A 15 5.60 -16.41 22.60
CA TRP A 15 5.11 -15.44 23.59
C TRP A 15 3.66 -15.04 23.28
N ASN A 16 2.72 -15.87 23.72
CA ASN A 16 1.28 -15.67 23.52
C ASN A 16 0.47 -16.01 24.79
N ASN A 17 -0.81 -15.64 24.79
CA ASN A 17 -1.76 -15.89 25.87
C ASN A 17 -2.89 -16.83 25.39
N TRP A 18 -2.58 -17.92 24.68
CA TRP A 18 -3.61 -18.80 24.09
C TRP A 18 -4.56 -19.38 25.13
N ASP A 19 -4.06 -19.71 26.32
CA ASP A 19 -4.86 -20.33 27.39
C ASP A 19 -5.89 -19.38 28.01
N GLU A 20 -5.67 -18.06 27.93
CA GLU A 20 -6.58 -17.03 28.46
C GLU A 20 -7.54 -16.46 27.40
N ALA A 21 -7.26 -16.72 26.11
CA ALA A 21 -8.02 -16.18 25.00
C ALA A 21 -9.29 -17.01 24.74
N SER A 22 -10.47 -16.42 25.00
CA SER A 22 -11.76 -17.06 24.70
C SER A 22 -12.14 -17.00 23.20
N VAL A 23 -11.43 -16.17 22.45
CA VAL A 23 -11.62 -15.95 21.00
C VAL A 23 -10.27 -15.77 20.32
N CYS A 24 -10.14 -16.30 19.10
CA CYS A 24 -8.93 -16.16 18.26
C CYS A 24 -8.87 -14.75 17.65
N GLU A 25 -8.63 -13.76 18.51
CA GLU A 25 -8.47 -12.36 18.13
C GLU A 25 -7.05 -11.90 18.41
N LEU A 26 -6.45 -11.16 17.47
CA LEU A 26 -5.07 -10.67 17.60
C LEU A 26 -4.83 -9.90 18.90
N GLY A 27 -5.84 -9.19 19.42
CA GLY A 27 -5.75 -8.41 20.68
C GLY A 27 -5.94 -9.22 21.97
N GLN A 28 -6.30 -10.49 21.85
CA GLN A 28 -6.44 -11.46 22.95
C GLN A 28 -5.27 -12.45 22.95
N VAL A 29 -4.84 -12.87 21.76
CA VAL A 29 -3.80 -13.89 21.56
C VAL A 29 -2.39 -13.33 21.77
N LEU A 30 -2.13 -12.07 21.36
CA LEU A 30 -0.84 -11.43 21.60
C LEU A 30 -0.87 -10.65 22.92
N PRO A 31 0.19 -10.76 23.76
CA PRO A 31 0.31 -9.98 24.98
C PRO A 31 0.23 -8.48 24.69
N ARG A 32 -0.46 -7.72 25.54
CA ARG A 32 -0.60 -6.25 25.37
C ARG A 32 0.76 -5.57 25.22
N TYR A 33 1.73 -5.98 26.04
CA TYR A 33 3.09 -5.48 26.00
C TYR A 33 3.76 -5.70 24.63
N TYR A 34 3.52 -6.84 23.99
CA TYR A 34 4.05 -7.11 22.65
C TYR A 34 3.40 -6.19 21.60
N MET A 35 2.08 -6.00 21.66
CA MET A 35 1.38 -5.09 20.76
C MET A 35 1.84 -3.63 20.92
N THR A 36 2.04 -3.16 22.15
CA THR A 36 2.35 -1.75 22.44
C THR A 36 3.84 -1.41 22.43
N ALA A 37 4.72 -2.30 22.88
CA ALA A 37 6.15 -2.05 22.96
C ALA A 37 6.92 -2.53 21.73
N VAL A 38 6.34 -3.43 20.92
CA VAL A 38 7.02 -4.03 19.77
C VAL A 38 6.31 -3.70 18.46
N LEU A 39 5.03 -4.04 18.30
CA LEU A 39 4.34 -3.86 17.02
C LEU A 39 3.97 -2.40 16.74
N LEU A 40 3.44 -1.66 17.70
CA LEU A 40 3.08 -0.25 17.54
C LEU A 40 4.32 0.62 17.20
N PRO A 41 5.46 0.53 17.92
CA PRO A 41 6.63 1.35 17.61
C PRO A 41 7.27 0.94 16.29
N ALA A 42 7.32 -0.36 15.97
CA ALA A 42 7.81 -0.83 14.68
C ALA A 42 6.98 -0.27 13.52
N PHE A 43 5.65 -0.25 13.65
CA PHE A 43 4.77 0.33 12.64
C PHE A 43 5.01 1.83 12.51
N LEU A 44 5.08 2.58 13.61
CA LEU A 44 5.33 4.01 13.61
C LEU A 44 6.69 4.37 12.98
N VAL A 45 7.74 3.58 13.26
CA VAL A 45 9.07 3.76 12.66
C VAL A 45 9.02 3.53 11.15
N ILE A 46 8.39 2.45 10.69
CA ILE A 46 8.22 2.18 9.25
C ILE A 46 7.46 3.35 8.59
N TRP A 47 6.40 3.82 9.24
CA TRP A 47 5.56 4.90 8.73
C TRP A 47 6.31 6.25 8.69
N ALA A 48 7.12 6.55 9.71
CA ALA A 48 7.97 7.74 9.75
C ALA A 48 9.07 7.71 8.67
N VAL A 49 9.77 6.58 8.54
CA VAL A 49 10.79 6.39 7.49
C VAL A 49 10.18 6.57 6.11
N MET A 50 9.00 5.98 5.89
CA MET A 50 8.24 6.12 4.64
C MET A 50 7.91 7.59 4.34
N ILE A 51 7.39 8.35 5.32
CA ILE A 51 7.10 9.78 5.17
C ILE A 51 8.38 10.59 4.88
N VAL A 52 9.47 10.32 5.58
CA VAL A 52 10.75 11.02 5.35
C VAL A 52 11.23 10.77 3.92
N ILE A 53 11.26 9.52 3.48
CA ILE A 53 11.66 9.18 2.11
C ILE A 53 10.75 9.89 1.09
N TYR A 54 9.44 9.92 1.33
CA TYR A 54 8.52 10.58 0.39
C TYR A 54 8.59 12.09 0.39
N THR A 55 8.75 12.72 1.54
CA THR A 55 8.93 14.18 1.62
C THR A 55 10.24 14.58 0.95
N ARG A 56 11.30 13.79 1.09
CA ARG A 56 12.54 13.95 0.33
C ARG A 56 12.31 13.82 -1.16
N ILE A 57 11.71 12.71 -1.62
CA ILE A 57 11.44 12.47 -3.04
C ILE A 57 10.53 13.56 -3.63
N TRP A 58 9.50 13.98 -2.90
CA TRP A 58 8.59 15.05 -3.31
C TRP A 58 9.30 16.39 -3.39
N HIS A 59 10.11 16.73 -2.39
CA HIS A 59 10.89 17.96 -2.39
C HIS A 59 11.86 18.00 -3.57
N GLU A 60 12.60 16.91 -3.81
CA GLU A 60 13.48 16.81 -4.98
C GLU A 60 12.70 16.88 -6.29
N ALA A 61 11.56 16.19 -6.38
CA ALA A 61 10.71 16.21 -7.56
C ALA A 61 10.12 17.60 -7.84
N VAL A 62 9.74 18.36 -6.80
CA VAL A 62 9.21 19.73 -6.90
C VAL A 62 10.33 20.71 -7.27
N MET A 63 11.50 20.61 -6.63
CA MET A 63 12.67 21.41 -7.01
C MET A 63 13.10 21.15 -8.46
N GLN A 64 13.02 19.90 -8.91
CA GLN A 64 13.24 19.54 -10.32
C GLN A 64 12.12 20.07 -11.21
N ALA A 65 10.86 20.04 -10.77
CA ALA A 65 9.73 20.58 -11.53
C ALA A 65 9.82 22.10 -11.75
N GLU A 66 10.25 22.86 -10.73
CA GLU A 66 10.46 24.30 -10.83
C GLU A 66 11.60 24.65 -11.79
N LYS A 67 12.73 23.91 -11.71
CA LYS A 67 13.86 24.06 -12.65
C LYS A 67 13.51 23.60 -14.07
N LEU A 68 12.64 22.61 -14.20
CA LEU A 68 12.34 21.90 -15.45
C LEU A 68 10.96 22.24 -16.03
N ARG A 69 10.32 23.35 -15.62
CA ARG A 69 9.05 23.86 -16.19
C ARG A 69 9.09 24.12 -17.71
N ARG A 70 10.26 23.93 -18.34
CA ARG A 70 10.48 23.96 -19.80
C ARG A 70 10.43 22.59 -20.51
N ASN A 71 10.50 21.42 -19.85
CA ASN A 71 10.56 20.11 -20.54
C ASN A 71 9.46 19.12 -20.14
N ASN A 72 9.01 18.32 -21.12
CA ASN A 72 7.98 17.26 -21.02
C ASN A 72 8.30 16.12 -20.01
N VAL A 73 9.49 16.12 -19.39
CA VAL A 73 9.96 15.08 -18.46
C VAL A 73 9.14 15.05 -17.17
N PHE A 74 8.80 16.21 -16.59
CA PHE A 74 7.99 16.24 -15.36
C PHE A 74 6.55 15.74 -15.61
N ALA A 75 6.00 16.02 -16.80
CA ALA A 75 4.70 15.49 -17.21
C ALA A 75 4.69 13.96 -17.29
N ASN A 76 5.81 13.33 -17.65
CA ASN A 76 5.97 11.87 -17.68
C ASN A 76 6.19 11.25 -16.28
N CYS A 77 6.74 11.97 -15.30
CA CYS A 77 6.95 11.47 -13.94
C CYS A 77 5.71 11.61 -13.02
N ARG A 78 4.86 12.61 -13.26
CA ARG A 78 3.63 12.88 -12.47
C ARG A 78 2.70 11.66 -12.30
N PRO A 79 2.46 10.81 -13.32
CA PRO A 79 1.64 9.61 -13.18
C PRO A 79 2.23 8.60 -12.18
N SER A 80 3.55 8.39 -12.18
CA SER A 80 4.20 7.45 -11.27
C SER A 80 4.09 7.93 -9.81
N PHE A 81 4.34 9.22 -9.55
CA PHE A 81 4.18 9.79 -8.20
C PHE A 81 2.75 9.71 -7.69
N GLN A 82 1.77 9.92 -8.55
CA GLN A 82 0.36 9.83 -8.16
C GLN A 82 -0.06 8.39 -7.79
N VAL A 83 0.53 7.36 -8.42
CA VAL A 83 0.31 5.95 -8.00
C VAL A 83 0.85 5.77 -6.57
N VAL A 84 2.07 6.22 -6.34
CA VAL A 84 2.77 6.08 -5.06
C VAL A 84 2.01 6.79 -3.94
N LEU A 85 1.60 8.04 -4.15
CA LEU A 85 0.78 8.79 -3.18
C LEU A 85 -0.56 8.11 -2.91
N LEU A 86 -1.19 7.50 -3.91
CA LEU A 86 -2.44 6.79 -3.75
C LEU A 86 -2.26 5.49 -2.96
N VAL A 87 -1.24 4.68 -3.26
CA VAL A 87 -0.89 3.48 -2.48
C VAL A 87 -0.65 3.84 -1.02
N MET A 88 0.11 4.90 -0.77
CA MET A 88 0.41 5.33 0.59
C MET A 88 -0.78 5.95 1.32
N GLY A 89 -1.61 6.73 0.63
CA GLY A 89 -2.85 7.29 1.19
C GLY A 89 -3.84 6.18 1.55
N CYS A 90 -4.00 5.18 0.67
CA CYS A 90 -4.85 4.02 0.95
C CYS A 90 -4.31 3.17 2.10
N PHE A 91 -3.00 2.87 2.11
CA PHE A 91 -2.35 2.16 3.22
C PHE A 91 -2.52 2.91 4.55
N THR A 92 -2.36 4.23 4.52
CA THR A 92 -2.57 5.06 5.72
C THR A 92 -4.02 5.03 6.17
N ALA A 93 -4.98 5.23 5.26
CA ALA A 93 -6.40 5.29 5.61
C ALA A 93 -6.93 3.97 6.18
N CYS A 94 -6.38 2.83 5.76
CA CYS A 94 -6.80 1.53 6.27
C CYS A 94 -6.09 1.12 7.57
N TRP A 95 -4.84 1.56 7.80
CA TRP A 95 -4.10 1.26 9.02
C TRP A 95 -4.31 2.27 10.14
N LEU A 96 -4.52 3.56 9.84
CA LEU A 96 -4.68 4.64 10.82
C LEU A 96 -5.77 4.36 11.86
N PRO A 97 -6.97 3.87 11.48
CA PRO A 97 -8.00 3.48 12.45
C PRO A 97 -7.49 2.42 13.43
N PHE A 98 -6.72 1.44 12.96
CA PHE A 98 -6.19 0.36 13.79
C PHE A 98 -5.11 0.86 14.75
N LEU A 99 -4.25 1.78 14.31
CA LEU A 99 -3.31 2.49 15.18
C LEU A 99 -4.03 3.27 16.26
N ALA A 100 -5.06 4.03 15.91
CA ALA A 100 -5.83 4.83 16.88
C ALA A 100 -6.45 3.94 17.97
N VAL A 101 -7.09 2.84 17.57
CA VAL A 101 -7.70 1.86 18.49
C VAL A 101 -6.65 1.18 19.37
N THR A 102 -5.51 0.77 18.81
CA THR A 102 -4.43 0.12 19.56
C THR A 102 -3.77 1.09 20.55
N SER A 103 -3.62 2.36 20.15
CA SER A 103 -3.08 3.43 21.00
C SER A 103 -4.04 3.78 22.14
N ALA A 104 -5.35 3.85 21.86
CA ALA A 104 -6.37 4.08 22.89
C ALA A 104 -6.43 2.94 23.90
N GLN A 105 -6.30 1.68 23.45
CA GLN A 105 -6.17 0.53 24.35
C GLN A 105 -4.90 0.60 25.20
N ALA A 106 -3.77 1.04 24.62
CA ALA A 106 -2.51 1.25 25.35
C ALA A 106 -2.61 2.34 26.42
N ALA A 107 -3.41 3.38 26.16
CA ALA A 107 -3.69 4.47 27.08
C ALA A 107 -4.74 4.11 28.17
N GLY A 108 -5.25 2.89 28.19
CA GLY A 108 -6.18 2.40 29.22
C GLY A 108 -7.67 2.44 28.85
N TYR A 109 -8.04 2.86 27.63
CA TYR A 109 -9.45 2.96 27.21
C TYR A 109 -10.05 1.67 26.64
N ARG A 110 -9.56 0.51 27.07
CA ARG A 110 -9.95 -0.79 26.49
C ARG A 110 -11.44 -1.11 26.70
N ASP A 111 -11.98 -0.78 27.87
CA ASP A 111 -13.38 -1.09 28.22
C ASP A 111 -14.40 -0.24 27.43
N HIS A 112 -13.94 0.83 26.78
CA HIS A 112 -14.75 1.71 25.94
C HIS A 112 -14.79 1.28 24.48
N ILE A 113 -14.00 0.26 24.08
CA ILE A 113 -13.88 -0.19 22.70
C ILE A 113 -14.57 -1.54 22.56
N SER A 114 -15.71 -1.56 21.87
CA SER A 114 -16.43 -2.79 21.56
C SER A 114 -15.60 -3.73 20.67
N SER A 115 -15.69 -5.04 20.91
CA SER A 115 -15.05 -6.07 20.06
C SER A 115 -15.47 -5.97 18.58
N SER A 116 -16.69 -5.51 18.30
CA SER A 116 -17.16 -5.29 16.93
C SER A 116 -16.39 -4.17 16.22
N VAL A 117 -16.07 -3.10 16.94
CA VAL A 117 -15.24 -2.01 16.43
C VAL A 117 -13.85 -2.55 16.15
N TYR A 118 -13.21 -3.22 17.12
CA TYR A 118 -11.88 -3.81 16.94
C TYR A 118 -11.79 -4.71 15.70
N LYS A 119 -12.78 -5.58 15.47
CA LYS A 119 -12.87 -6.45 14.28
C LYS A 119 -13.01 -5.68 12.98
N ALA A 120 -13.88 -4.67 12.93
CA ALA A 120 -14.07 -3.83 11.75
C ALA A 120 -12.78 -3.06 11.39
N VAL A 121 -12.08 -2.59 12.41
CA VAL A 121 -10.84 -1.84 12.22
C VAL A 121 -9.69 -2.76 11.77
N LEU A 122 -9.61 -3.97 12.35
CA LEU A 122 -8.65 -4.99 11.94
C LEU A 122 -8.92 -5.51 10.52
N SER A 123 -10.18 -5.73 10.15
CA SER A 123 -10.55 -6.18 8.80
C SER A 123 -10.22 -5.13 7.75
N LEU A 124 -10.38 -3.84 8.08
CA LEU A 124 -9.96 -2.74 7.22
C LEU A 124 -8.44 -2.74 7.02
N ALA A 125 -7.65 -2.90 8.09
CA ALA A 125 -6.19 -2.97 8.00
C ALA A 125 -5.72 -4.18 7.16
N LEU A 126 -6.35 -5.35 7.32
CA LEU A 126 -6.05 -6.55 6.53
C LEU A 126 -6.44 -6.40 5.05
N SER A 127 -7.47 -5.61 4.74
CA SER A 127 -7.90 -5.32 3.38
C SER A 127 -6.90 -4.45 2.59
N SER A 128 -5.89 -3.87 3.25
CA SER A 128 -4.82 -3.08 2.61
C SER A 128 -4.10 -3.81 1.47
N SER A 129 -3.97 -5.12 1.56
CA SER A 129 -3.36 -5.97 0.52
C SER A 129 -4.21 -6.07 -0.75
N ALA A 130 -5.54 -6.09 -0.60
CA ALA A 130 -6.50 -6.16 -1.72
C ALA A 130 -6.66 -4.82 -2.45
N LEU A 131 -6.27 -3.72 -1.80
CA LEU A 131 -6.30 -2.38 -2.39
C LEU A 131 -5.14 -2.15 -3.37
N ASN A 132 -4.03 -2.88 -3.24
CA ASN A 132 -2.89 -2.73 -4.14
C ASN A 132 -3.27 -3.00 -5.61
N PRO A 133 -3.89 -4.15 -6.00
CA PRO A 133 -4.37 -4.38 -7.36
C PRO A 133 -5.45 -3.38 -7.82
N LEU A 134 -6.33 -2.92 -6.91
CA LEU A 134 -7.40 -1.99 -7.24
C LEU A 134 -6.86 -0.62 -7.66
N ILE A 135 -5.82 -0.14 -6.97
CA ILE A 135 -5.12 1.11 -7.26
C ILE A 135 -4.45 1.04 -8.64
N TYR A 136 -3.78 -0.07 -8.94
CA TYR A 136 -3.18 -0.30 -10.27
C TYR A 136 -4.25 -0.43 -11.37
N ALA A 137 -5.36 -1.13 -11.10
CA ALA A 137 -6.44 -1.34 -12.05
C ALA A 137 -7.26 -0.07 -12.35
N TRP A 138 -7.38 0.84 -11.39
CA TRP A 138 -8.06 2.12 -11.61
C TRP A 138 -7.23 3.12 -12.39
N LYS A 139 -5.91 3.13 -12.19
CA LYS A 139 -5.03 4.17 -12.74
C LYS A 139 -4.46 3.85 -14.11
N ASN A 140 -4.40 2.57 -14.47
CA ASN A 140 -3.88 2.14 -15.76
C ASN A 140 -5.05 1.66 -16.65
N ALA A 141 -5.50 2.53 -17.56
CA ALA A 141 -6.63 2.24 -18.47
C ALA A 141 -6.40 0.96 -19.29
N GLU A 142 -5.13 0.64 -19.56
CA GLU A 142 -4.69 -0.56 -20.24
C GLU A 142 -4.89 -1.82 -19.37
N PHE A 143 -4.56 -1.75 -18.08
CA PHE A 143 -4.79 -2.81 -17.12
C PHE A 143 -6.28 -3.04 -16.86
N LYS A 144 -7.08 -1.97 -16.82
CA LYS A 144 -8.54 -2.05 -16.74
C LYS A 144 -9.13 -2.82 -17.92
N GLU A 145 -8.58 -2.63 -19.12
CA GLU A 145 -9.00 -3.36 -20.31
C GLU A 145 -8.58 -4.83 -20.25
N THR A 146 -7.36 -5.12 -19.80
CA THR A 146 -6.90 -6.50 -19.60
C THR A 146 -7.75 -7.25 -18.57
N VAL A 147 -8.04 -6.64 -17.41
CA VAL A 147 -8.91 -7.21 -16.36
C VAL A 147 -10.35 -7.40 -16.87
N ARG A 148 -10.86 -6.44 -17.66
CA ARG A 148 -12.18 -6.56 -18.28
C ARG A 148 -12.25 -7.71 -19.29
N VAL A 149 -11.19 -7.95 -20.07
CA VAL A 149 -11.08 -9.08 -21.01
C VAL A 149 -10.99 -10.41 -20.25
N LEU A 150 -10.19 -10.47 -19.19
CA LEU A 150 -10.04 -11.64 -18.31
C LEU A 150 -11.36 -12.01 -17.62
N LEU A 151 -12.06 -11.04 -17.04
CA LEU A 151 -13.36 -11.27 -16.36
C LEU A 151 -14.49 -11.66 -17.32
N LYS A 152 -14.39 -11.31 -18.60
CA LYS A 152 -15.36 -11.72 -19.63
C LYS A 152 -15.10 -13.13 -20.19
N CYS A 153 -14.11 -13.86 -19.68
CA CYS A 153 -13.67 -15.16 -20.19
C CYS A 153 -13.57 -15.19 -21.72
N ARG A 154 -13.14 -14.07 -22.33
CA ARG A 154 -13.01 -13.99 -23.79
C ARG A 154 -11.70 -14.65 -24.22
N ASP A 155 -11.78 -15.31 -25.38
CA ASP A 155 -10.78 -16.20 -25.95
C ASP A 155 -9.35 -15.62 -25.94
N LYS A 156 -8.34 -16.49 -25.76
CA LYS A 156 -6.91 -16.15 -25.56
C LYS A 156 -6.35 -15.25 -26.68
N LYS A 157 -6.95 -15.29 -27.87
CA LYS A 157 -6.60 -14.43 -29.02
C LYS A 157 -6.86 -12.94 -28.75
N GLN A 158 -7.90 -12.58 -28.01
CA GLN A 158 -8.23 -11.17 -27.69
C GLN A 158 -7.25 -10.59 -26.66
N LEU A 159 -6.81 -11.40 -25.69
CA LEU A 159 -5.81 -11.00 -24.70
C LEU A 159 -4.45 -10.71 -25.36
N ALA A 160 -4.02 -11.56 -26.30
CA ALA A 160 -2.79 -11.34 -27.06
C ALA A 160 -2.85 -10.03 -27.86
N THR A 161 -3.97 -9.73 -28.53
CA THR A 161 -4.13 -8.47 -29.28
C THR A 161 -4.06 -7.23 -28.40
N VAL A 162 -4.68 -7.25 -27.22
CA VAL A 162 -4.64 -6.11 -26.28
C VAL A 162 -3.22 -5.87 -25.76
N VAL A 163 -2.47 -6.94 -25.43
CA VAL A 163 -1.07 -6.83 -24.97
C VAL A 163 -0.15 -6.31 -26.10
N THR A 164 -0.36 -6.73 -27.34
CA THR A 164 0.43 -6.25 -28.49
C THR A 164 0.17 -4.77 -28.79
N VAL A 165 -1.10 -4.34 -28.75
CA VAL A 165 -1.48 -2.92 -28.95
C VAL A 165 -0.94 -2.04 -27.82
N ALA A 166 -0.93 -2.55 -26.58
CA ALA A 166 -0.35 -1.90 -25.43
C ALA A 166 1.18 -1.70 -25.54
N GLY A 167 1.89 -2.75 -25.96
CA GLY A 167 3.32 -2.68 -26.24
C GLY A 167 3.67 -1.68 -27.34
N SER A 168 2.86 -1.62 -28.40
CA SER A 168 3.09 -0.72 -29.54
C SER A 168 2.89 0.77 -29.18
N LYS A 169 1.91 1.09 -28.31
CA LYS A 169 1.71 2.45 -27.79
C LYS A 169 2.87 2.95 -26.92
N ASN A 170 3.52 2.05 -26.18
CA ASN A 170 4.71 2.38 -25.38
C ASN A 170 5.96 2.57 -26.25
N ILE A 171 6.11 1.81 -27.35
CA ILE A 171 7.21 1.97 -28.31
C ILE A 171 7.10 3.30 -29.07
N SER A 172 5.90 3.71 -29.48
CA SER A 172 5.70 4.97 -30.22
C SER A 172 5.98 6.23 -29.38
N LYS A 173 5.92 6.16 -28.04
CA LYS A 173 6.27 7.28 -27.15
C LYS A 173 7.78 7.40 -26.84
N GLY A 174 8.58 6.41 -27.23
CA GLY A 174 10.01 6.33 -26.91
C GLY A 174 10.97 6.91 -27.96
N ASN A 175 10.48 7.37 -29.12
CA ASN A 175 11.36 7.84 -30.20
C ASN A 175 11.28 9.37 -30.33
N PRO A 176 12.36 10.14 -30.09
CA PRO A 176 12.38 11.56 -30.44
C PRO A 176 12.29 11.71 -31.97
N PRO A 177 11.64 12.79 -32.46
CA PRO A 177 11.46 12.99 -33.90
C PRO A 177 12.83 13.14 -34.59
N GLN A 178 13.13 12.24 -35.51
CA GLN A 178 14.22 12.41 -36.46
C GLN A 178 13.84 13.56 -37.41
N THR A 179 14.56 14.66 -37.32
CA THR A 179 14.51 15.75 -38.29
C THR A 179 15.09 15.27 -39.62
N PRO A 180 14.37 15.42 -40.74
CA PRO A 180 14.91 15.09 -42.07
C PRO A 180 15.92 16.15 -42.50
N VAL A 181 17.07 15.71 -43.02
CA VAL A 181 18.00 16.50 -43.85
C VAL A 181 18.13 15.77 -45.17
#